data_AF-A0A7S2LWY4-F1
#
_entry.id   AF-A0A7S2LWY4-F1
#
_cell.length_a   1.000
_cell.length_b   1.000
_cell.length_c   1.000
_cell.angle_alpha   90.00
_cell.angle_beta   90.00
_cell.angle_gamma   90.00
#
_symmetry.space_group_name_H-M   'P 1'
#
loop_
_entity.id
_entity.type
_entity.pdbx_description
1 polymer ?
#
loop_
_entity_poly.entity_id
_entity_poly.type
_entity_poly.pdbx_seq_one_letter_code
_entity_poly.pdbx_strand_id
1 'polypeptide(L)'
;TPATPAPAAPTPAPDASDRGAACGSSDLKRWQDGGHKDFHAEIHDCAAPCLGGELCSTDCIHRLSYTKPCAKCFGESVGCTVSKCLFQCMGGESAACMSCSNAQCRPTLKRCTGLPF
;
A
#
# COMPACT_ATOMS: atom_id res chain seq x y z
N THR A 1 4.04 49.28 -15.66
CA THR A 1 3.34 47.98 -15.62
C THR A 1 3.88 47.18 -14.45
N PRO A 2 3.09 46.86 -13.42
CA PRO A 2 3.54 45.98 -12.35
C PRO A 2 3.49 44.52 -12.82
N ALA A 3 4.56 43.78 -12.55
CA ALA A 3 4.65 42.35 -12.83
C ALA A 3 3.84 41.56 -11.80
N THR A 4 2.96 40.68 -12.27
CA THR A 4 2.22 39.71 -11.46
C THR A 4 3.21 38.72 -10.81
N PRO A 5 3.13 38.45 -9.49
CA PRO A 5 3.94 37.39 -8.89
C PRO A 5 3.43 36.01 -9.33
N ALA A 6 4.36 35.11 -9.64
CA ALA A 6 4.10 33.72 -9.99
C ALA A 6 3.40 32.94 -8.85
N PRO A 7 2.59 31.90 -9.16
CA PRO A 7 1.95 31.09 -8.13
C PRO A 7 2.97 30.28 -7.33
N ALA A 8 2.73 30.17 -6.02
CA ALA A 8 3.52 29.33 -5.12
C ALA A 8 3.45 27.85 -5.54
N ALA A 9 4.62 27.20 -5.55
CA ALA A 9 4.74 25.77 -5.81
C ALA A 9 3.93 24.95 -4.76
N PRO A 10 3.36 23.79 -5.13
CA PRO A 10 2.68 22.94 -4.17
C PRO A 10 3.68 22.40 -3.14
N THR A 11 3.32 22.52 -1.87
CA THR A 11 4.05 21.92 -0.74
C THR A 11 4.23 20.43 -0.99
N PRO A 12 5.44 19.85 -0.84
CA PRO A 12 5.62 18.42 -0.98
C PRO A 12 4.78 17.69 0.07
N ALA A 13 4.04 16.66 -0.36
CA ALA A 13 3.35 15.75 0.55
C ALA A 13 4.38 15.19 1.55
N PRO A 14 4.03 15.04 2.84
CA PRO A 14 4.98 14.59 3.84
C PRO A 14 5.47 13.19 3.51
N ASP A 15 6.77 13.10 3.23
CA ASP A 15 7.53 11.89 2.95
C ASP A 15 7.20 10.79 3.99
N ALA A 16 7.03 9.56 3.51
CA ALA A 16 6.65 8.41 4.30
C ALA A 16 7.78 7.88 5.23
N SER A 17 8.91 8.59 5.34
CA SER A 17 10.11 8.04 5.97
C SER A 17 10.39 8.47 7.43
N ASP A 18 9.57 9.30 8.06
CA ASP A 18 9.78 9.68 9.49
C ASP A 18 8.46 9.74 10.29
N ARG A 19 7.65 8.70 10.14
CA ARG A 19 6.62 8.37 11.13
C ARG A 19 6.95 6.98 11.62
N GLY A 20 6.87 6.74 12.93
CA GLY A 20 6.79 5.37 13.43
C GLY A 20 5.74 4.57 12.65
N ALA A 21 5.84 3.24 12.70
CA ALA A 21 4.93 2.29 12.08
C ALA A 21 3.50 2.86 11.89
N ALA A 22 3.04 2.96 10.64
CA ALA A 22 1.76 3.60 10.31
C ALA A 22 0.55 2.79 10.79
N CYS A 23 0.73 1.50 11.03
CA CYS A 23 -0.28 0.64 11.64
C CYS A 23 -0.18 0.73 13.16
N GLY A 24 -1.30 1.05 13.80
CA GLY A 24 -1.41 1.13 15.25
C GLY A 24 -1.89 -0.17 15.90
N SER A 25 -2.22 -0.10 17.18
CA SER A 25 -2.66 -1.26 17.97
C SER A 25 -3.94 -1.93 17.43
N SER A 26 -4.88 -1.15 16.89
CA SER A 26 -6.10 -1.67 16.26
C SER A 26 -5.80 -2.46 14.98
N ASP A 27 -4.85 -1.99 14.18
CA ASP A 27 -4.39 -2.67 12.97
C ASP A 27 -3.66 -3.96 13.31
N LEU A 28 -2.80 -3.93 14.34
CA LEU A 28 -2.11 -5.11 14.83
C LEU A 28 -3.12 -6.17 15.33
N LYS A 29 -4.15 -5.74 16.06
CA LYS A 29 -5.23 -6.66 16.48
C LYS A 29 -5.92 -7.27 15.26
N ARG A 30 -6.31 -6.45 14.27
CA ARG A 30 -6.94 -6.92 13.03
C ARG A 30 -6.04 -7.89 12.24
N TRP A 31 -4.75 -7.61 12.22
CA TRP A 31 -3.73 -8.44 11.59
C TRP A 31 -3.60 -9.81 12.27
N GLN A 32 -3.58 -9.85 13.61
CA GLN A 32 -3.53 -11.08 14.40
C GLN A 32 -4.84 -11.89 14.35
N ASP A 33 -5.97 -11.20 14.18
CA ASP A 33 -7.32 -11.79 14.09
C ASP A 33 -7.66 -12.31 12.68
N GLY A 34 -6.66 -12.88 11.99
CA GLY A 34 -6.82 -13.50 10.67
C GLY A 34 -6.23 -12.71 9.50
N GLY A 35 -6.03 -11.40 9.63
CA GLY A 35 -5.52 -10.56 8.53
C GLY A 35 -4.18 -11.04 7.95
N HIS A 36 -3.31 -11.62 8.77
CA HIS A 36 -2.04 -12.19 8.30
C HIS A 36 -2.17 -13.45 7.42
N LYS A 37 -3.24 -14.23 7.58
CA LYS A 37 -3.50 -15.48 6.85
C LYS A 37 -4.16 -15.16 5.53
N ASP A 38 -5.08 -14.21 5.56
CA ASP A 38 -5.87 -13.81 4.40
C ASP A 38 -5.20 -12.68 3.60
N PHE A 39 -4.04 -12.16 4.07
CA PHE A 39 -3.34 -11.01 3.52
C PHE A 39 -3.26 -11.00 1.99
N HIS A 40 -2.78 -12.09 1.38
CA HIS A 40 -2.64 -12.15 -0.07
C HIS A 40 -3.99 -12.08 -0.79
N ALA A 41 -4.99 -12.82 -0.31
CA ALA A 41 -6.34 -12.84 -0.86
C ALA A 41 -7.04 -11.48 -0.70
N GLU A 42 -7.03 -10.90 0.51
CA GLU A 42 -7.66 -9.60 0.79
C GLU A 42 -7.04 -8.47 -0.04
N ILE A 43 -5.71 -8.48 -0.20
CA ILE A 43 -5.02 -7.52 -1.05
C ILE A 43 -5.38 -7.74 -2.52
N HIS A 44 -5.43 -8.98 -2.98
CA HIS A 44 -5.85 -9.30 -4.35
C HIS A 44 -7.28 -8.84 -4.63
N ASP A 45 -8.22 -9.16 -3.73
CA ASP A 45 -9.64 -8.79 -3.84
C ASP A 45 -9.85 -7.27 -3.82
N CYS A 46 -8.98 -6.53 -3.13
CA CYS A 46 -8.98 -5.06 -3.18
C CYS A 46 -8.20 -4.47 -4.36
N ALA A 47 -7.21 -5.18 -4.92
CA ALA A 47 -6.38 -4.71 -6.02
C ALA A 47 -7.02 -4.96 -7.39
N ALA A 48 -7.56 -6.15 -7.60
CA ALA A 48 -8.12 -6.58 -8.89
C ALA A 48 -9.23 -5.67 -9.43
N PRO A 49 -10.31 -5.36 -8.69
CA PRO A 49 -11.37 -4.45 -9.18
C PRO A 49 -10.88 -3.01 -9.34
N CYS A 50 -9.77 -2.65 -8.68
CA CYS A 50 -9.11 -1.36 -8.79
C CYS A 50 -8.04 -1.33 -9.89
N LEU A 51 -7.86 -2.42 -10.66
CA LEU A 51 -6.80 -2.58 -11.66
C LEU A 51 -5.39 -2.30 -11.07
N GLY A 52 -5.19 -2.63 -9.79
CA GLY A 52 -3.97 -2.36 -9.05
C GLY A 52 -3.74 -0.88 -8.69
N GLY A 53 -4.78 -0.05 -8.73
CA GLY A 53 -4.70 1.37 -8.36
C GLY A 53 -4.54 1.58 -6.84
N GLU A 54 -3.43 2.20 -6.44
CA GLU A 54 -3.06 2.46 -5.03
C GLU A 54 -4.19 3.08 -4.19
N LEU A 55 -4.79 4.18 -4.64
CA LEU A 55 -5.81 4.91 -3.86
C LEU A 55 -7.10 4.09 -3.70
N CYS A 56 -7.55 3.46 -4.79
CA CYS A 56 -8.75 2.61 -4.78
C CYS A 56 -8.55 1.40 -3.87
N SER A 57 -7.38 0.75 -3.93
CA SER A 57 -7.03 -0.36 -3.04
C SER A 57 -6.90 0.08 -1.59
N THR A 58 -6.31 1.26 -1.32
CA THR A 58 -6.25 1.86 0.02
C THR A 58 -7.65 2.01 0.62
N ASP A 59 -8.59 2.59 -0.13
CA ASP A 59 -9.96 2.76 0.35
C ASP A 59 -10.68 1.42 0.56
N CYS A 60 -10.39 0.41 -0.26
CA CYS A 60 -10.90 -0.94 -0.06
C CYS A 60 -10.37 -1.59 1.23
N ILE A 61 -9.05 -1.54 1.44
CA ILE A 61 -8.40 -2.13 2.61
C ILE A 61 -8.83 -1.43 3.91
N HIS A 62 -9.06 -0.12 3.85
CA HIS A 62 -9.63 0.62 4.98
C HIS A 62 -11.00 0.06 5.40
N ARG A 63 -11.83 -0.40 4.46
CA ARG A 63 -13.12 -1.05 4.76
C ARG A 63 -12.97 -2.44 5.40
N LEU A 64 -11.78 -3.05 5.36
CA LEU A 64 -11.45 -4.30 6.04
C LEU A 64 -11.05 -4.09 7.51
N SER A 65 -11.40 -2.93 8.10
CA SER A 65 -11.12 -2.54 9.49
C SER A 65 -9.66 -2.17 9.79
N TYR A 66 -8.84 -1.92 8.77
CA TYR A 66 -7.57 -1.23 8.96
C TYR A 66 -7.79 0.28 9.07
N THR A 67 -7.00 0.96 9.88
CA THR A 67 -6.94 2.42 9.92
C THR A 67 -6.47 2.94 8.56
N LYS A 68 -6.92 4.14 8.19
CA LYS A 68 -6.52 4.76 6.92
C LYS A 68 -5.00 4.88 6.71
N PRO A 69 -4.17 5.28 7.71
CA PRO A 69 -2.71 5.30 7.52
C PRO A 69 -2.13 3.89 7.28
N CYS A 70 -2.63 2.86 7.97
CA CYS A 70 -2.21 1.48 7.74
C CYS A 70 -2.62 0.97 6.35
N ALA A 71 -3.89 1.22 5.97
CA ALA A 71 -4.42 0.88 4.66
C ALA A 71 -3.61 1.52 3.52
N LYS A 72 -3.10 2.74 3.72
CA LYS A 72 -2.24 3.42 2.74
C LYS A 72 -0.94 2.65 2.49
N CYS A 73 -0.30 2.10 3.52
CA CYS A 73 0.90 1.27 3.33
C CYS A 73 0.62 0.05 2.45
N PHE A 74 -0.53 -0.59 2.66
CA PHE A 74 -0.94 -1.71 1.82
C PHE A 74 -1.26 -1.27 0.39
N GLY A 75 -1.95 -0.14 0.20
CA GLY A 75 -2.17 0.45 -1.12
C GLY A 75 -0.87 0.77 -1.86
N GLU A 76 0.11 1.36 -1.18
CA GLU A 76 1.45 1.61 -1.73
C GLU A 76 2.14 0.31 -2.17
N SER A 77 1.92 -0.80 -1.46
CA SER A 77 2.45 -2.10 -1.86
C SER A 77 1.79 -2.64 -3.14
N VAL A 78 0.50 -2.35 -3.35
CA VAL A 78 -0.20 -2.64 -4.61
C VAL A 78 0.40 -1.78 -5.73
N GLY A 79 0.54 -0.48 -5.52
CA GLY A 79 1.16 0.45 -6.48
C GLY A 79 2.60 0.06 -6.84
N CYS A 80 3.38 -0.37 -5.85
CA CYS A 80 4.72 -0.94 -6.06
C CYS A 80 4.67 -2.19 -6.93
N THR A 81 3.74 -3.12 -6.66
CA THR A 81 3.61 -4.37 -7.42
C THR A 81 3.25 -4.08 -8.87
N VAL A 82 2.35 -3.14 -9.14
CA VAL A 82 2.06 -2.67 -10.50
C VAL A 82 3.28 -2.00 -11.14
N SER A 83 4.05 -1.22 -10.39
CA SER A 83 5.20 -0.48 -10.95
C SER A 83 6.43 -1.36 -11.22
N LYS A 84 6.65 -2.40 -10.40
CA LYS A 84 7.89 -3.20 -10.38
C LYS A 84 7.70 -4.64 -10.86
N CYS A 85 6.48 -5.16 -10.78
CA CYS A 85 6.18 -6.59 -10.96
C CYS A 85 5.05 -6.86 -11.95
N LEU A 86 4.58 -5.85 -12.70
CA LEU A 86 3.45 -5.99 -13.62
C LEU A 86 3.59 -7.19 -14.57
N PHE A 87 4.76 -7.37 -15.17
CA PHE A 87 5.00 -8.46 -16.11
C PHE A 87 4.86 -9.84 -15.45
N GLN A 88 5.27 -9.97 -14.19
CA GLN A 88 5.15 -11.20 -13.42
C GLN A 88 3.72 -11.42 -12.91
N CYS A 89 2.95 -10.34 -12.75
CA CYS A 89 1.60 -10.31 -12.21
C CYS A 89 0.49 -10.16 -13.27
N MET A 90 0.82 -10.12 -14.56
CA MET A 90 -0.13 -9.85 -15.65
C MET A 90 -1.24 -10.91 -15.74
N GLY A 91 -0.96 -12.14 -15.32
CA GLY A 91 -1.95 -13.22 -15.21
C GLY A 91 -2.66 -13.32 -13.86
N GLY A 92 -2.51 -12.32 -12.98
CA GLY A 92 -3.01 -12.35 -11.61
C GLY A 92 -2.00 -12.92 -10.61
N GLU A 93 -2.52 -13.58 -9.57
CA GLU A 93 -1.68 -14.17 -8.52
C GLU A 93 -0.93 -15.40 -9.06
N SER A 94 0.39 -15.27 -9.18
CA SER A 94 1.30 -16.34 -9.64
C SER A 94 2.52 -16.42 -8.73
N ALA A 95 3.22 -17.57 -8.73
CA ALA A 95 4.46 -17.72 -7.97
C ALA A 95 5.52 -16.67 -8.37
N ALA A 96 5.59 -16.30 -9.66
CA ALA A 96 6.49 -15.26 -10.14
C ALA A 96 6.07 -13.86 -9.62
N CYS A 97 4.77 -13.56 -9.64
CA CYS A 97 4.23 -12.33 -9.08
C CYS A 97 4.54 -12.21 -7.58
N MET A 98 4.24 -13.26 -6.81
CA MET A 98 4.51 -13.30 -5.38
C MET A 98 5.99 -13.15 -5.07
N SER A 99 6.86 -13.84 -5.81
CA SER A 99 8.32 -13.74 -5.65
C SER A 99 8.81 -12.30 -5.90
N CYS A 100 8.35 -11.68 -6.99
CA CYS A 100 8.70 -10.29 -7.31
C CYS A 100 8.19 -9.31 -6.25
N SER A 101 6.91 -9.39 -5.87
CA SER A 101 6.31 -8.51 -4.85
C SER A 101 7.00 -8.68 -3.49
N ASN A 102 7.33 -9.91 -3.11
CA ASN A 102 8.07 -10.22 -1.88
C ASN A 102 9.50 -9.68 -1.87
N ALA A 103 10.16 -9.61 -3.03
CA ALA A 103 11.51 -9.08 -3.15
C ALA A 103 11.53 -7.54 -3.23
N GLN A 104 10.62 -6.97 -4.03
CA GLN A 104 10.65 -5.54 -4.39
C GLN A 104 9.80 -4.66 -3.48
N CYS A 105 8.66 -5.17 -3.01
CA CYS A 105 7.63 -4.35 -2.37
C CYS A 105 7.46 -4.64 -0.88
N ARG A 106 7.60 -5.92 -0.47
CA ARG A 106 7.46 -6.33 0.94
C ARG A 106 8.41 -5.62 1.92
N PRO A 107 9.69 -5.31 1.60
CA PRO A 107 10.55 -4.58 2.54
C PRO A 107 10.01 -3.20 2.92
N THR A 108 9.51 -2.44 1.93
CA THR A 108 8.89 -1.12 2.17
C THR A 108 7.57 -1.27 2.90
N LEU A 109 6.75 -2.27 2.54
CA LEU A 109 5.51 -2.57 3.26
C LEU A 109 5.77 -2.86 4.74
N LYS A 110 6.75 -3.74 5.06
CA LYS A 110 7.14 -4.07 6.44
C LYS A 110 7.55 -2.83 7.22
N ARG A 111 8.35 -1.95 6.62
CA ARG A 111 8.79 -0.70 7.25
C ARG A 111 7.62 0.27 7.46
N CYS A 112 6.74 0.41 6.48
CA CYS A 112 5.60 1.33 6.53
C CYS A 112 4.59 0.88 7.59
N THR A 113 4.21 -0.40 7.59
CA THR A 113 3.18 -0.91 8.51
C THR A 113 3.72 -1.15 9.91
N GLY A 114 4.95 -1.66 10.05
CA GLY A 114 5.48 -2.17 11.31
C GLY A 114 4.78 -3.44 11.83
N LEU A 115 3.98 -4.11 10.99
CA LEU A 115 3.30 -5.35 11.35
C LEU A 115 4.28 -6.55 11.29
N PRO A 116 4.04 -7.61 12.08
CA PRO A 116 4.81 -8.85 12.00
C PRO A 116 4.34 -9.72 10.81
N PHE A 117 5.18 -9.86 9.78
CA PHE A 117 4.96 -10.71 8.59
C PHE A 117 5.88 -11.92 8.57
#